data_AF-A0A0C9XGD9-F1
#
_entry.id   AF-A0A0C9XGD9-F1
#
_cell.length_a   1.000
_cell.length_b   1.000
_cell.length_c   1.000
_cell.angle_alpha   90.00
_cell.angle_beta   90.00
_cell.angle_gamma   90.00
#
_symmetry.space_group_name_H-M   'P 1'
#
loop_
_entity.id
_entity.type
_entity.pdbx_description
1 polymer ?
#
loop_
_entity_poly.entity_id
_entity_poly.type
_entity_poly.pdbx_seq_one_letter_code
_entity_poly.pdbx_strand_id
1 'polypeptide(L)'
;QWVSSCDSLGVKITAQAALPFVKKFRQEPADTPLESKRPPYSKEAFVEAILEFIVGDDQAINVIESPRLRKIFLLLREELKESDIPSRSTIRNHIEEVFEEHMAELEEEMAMGWLTCNNASNNDTMITFLTALLRNHKIHVDMAEQRIR
;
A
#
# COMPACT_ATOMS: atom_id res chain seq x y z
N GLN A 1 7.83 -24.97 -9.95
CA GLN A 1 7.33 -24.23 -11.13
C GLN A 1 7.20 -25.09 -12.40
N TRP A 2 8.17 -25.96 -12.78
CA TRP A 2 8.09 -26.71 -14.05
C TRP A 2 6.89 -27.66 -14.21
N VAL A 3 6.48 -28.38 -13.15
CA VAL A 3 5.31 -29.29 -13.19
C VAL A 3 4.03 -28.52 -13.52
N SER A 4 3.80 -27.38 -12.86
CA SER A 4 2.66 -26.49 -13.12
C SER A 4 2.66 -25.95 -14.56
N SER A 5 3.83 -25.64 -15.11
CA SER A 5 3.97 -25.21 -16.51
C SER A 5 3.69 -26.33 -17.52
N CYS A 6 4.10 -27.57 -17.23
CA CYS A 6 3.74 -28.72 -18.06
C CYS A 6 2.22 -28.98 -18.02
N ASP A 7 1.61 -28.85 -16.85
CA ASP A 7 0.17 -29.02 -16.67
C ASP A 7 -0.62 -27.94 -17.44
N SER A 8 -0.18 -26.67 -17.41
CA SER A 8 -0.84 -25.59 -18.15
C SER A 8 -0.67 -25.69 -19.67
N LEU A 9 0.43 -26.28 -20.14
CA LEU A 9 0.71 -26.52 -21.55
C LEU A 9 0.15 -27.86 -22.07
N GLY A 10 -0.51 -28.66 -21.22
CA GLY A 10 -1.04 -29.98 -21.58
C GLY A 10 0.03 -31.04 -21.87
N VAL A 11 1.29 -30.81 -21.44
CA VAL A 11 2.42 -31.70 -21.67
C VAL A 11 2.41 -32.82 -20.63
N LYS A 12 2.24 -34.07 -21.09
CA LYS A 12 2.28 -35.24 -20.20
C LYS A 12 3.72 -35.58 -19.78
N ILE A 13 3.98 -35.52 -18.48
CA ILE A 13 5.25 -35.97 -17.90
C ILE A 13 5.23 -37.49 -17.76
N THR A 14 6.06 -38.19 -18.53
CA THR A 14 6.10 -39.68 -18.59
C THR A 14 7.40 -40.28 -18.04
N ALA A 15 8.41 -39.46 -17.73
CA ALA A 15 9.70 -39.95 -17.26
C ALA A 15 9.56 -40.67 -15.90
N GLN A 16 9.90 -41.97 -15.88
CA GLN A 16 9.70 -42.83 -14.70
C GLN A 16 10.39 -42.30 -13.44
N ALA A 17 11.59 -41.71 -13.61
CA ALA A 17 12.34 -41.10 -12.51
C ALA A 17 11.67 -39.83 -11.94
N ALA A 18 10.86 -39.13 -12.73
CA ALA A 18 10.19 -37.89 -12.33
C ALA A 18 8.82 -38.12 -11.66
N LEU A 19 8.17 -39.25 -11.93
CA LEU A 19 6.82 -39.55 -11.43
C LEU A 19 6.66 -39.46 -9.90
N PRO A 20 7.60 -39.95 -9.06
CA PRO A 20 7.49 -39.81 -7.61
C PRO A 20 7.48 -38.34 -7.15
N PHE A 21 8.33 -37.51 -7.77
CA PHE A 21 8.45 -36.08 -7.45
C PHE A 21 7.24 -35.27 -7.94
N VAL A 22 6.73 -35.58 -9.13
CA VAL A 22 5.50 -34.97 -9.66
C VAL A 22 4.30 -35.31 -8.79
N LYS A 23 4.19 -36.58 -8.36
CA LYS A 23 3.11 -37.01 -7.47
C LYS A 23 3.18 -36.29 -6.12
N LYS A 24 4.38 -36.17 -5.54
CA LYS A 24 4.60 -35.42 -4.30
C LYS A 24 4.23 -33.94 -4.47
N PHE A 25 4.72 -33.29 -5.52
CA PHE A 25 4.44 -31.88 -5.82
C PHE A 25 2.94 -31.60 -6.02
N ARG A 26 2.19 -32.50 -6.66
CA ARG A 26 0.73 -32.37 -6.84
C ARG A 26 -0.08 -32.69 -5.59
N GLN A 27 0.53 -33.38 -4.60
CA GLN A 27 -0.08 -33.67 -3.31
C GLN A 27 0.20 -32.57 -2.28
N GLU A 28 1.29 -31.82 -2.46
CA GLU A 28 1.56 -30.63 -1.68
C GLU A 28 0.50 -29.57 -2.00
N PRO A 29 -0.15 -28.97 -1.00
CA PRO A 29 -1.01 -27.83 -1.24
C PRO A 29 -0.16 -26.73 -1.89
N ALA A 30 -0.65 -26.16 -2.99
CA ALA A 30 0.00 -25.01 -3.57
C ALA A 30 0.06 -23.90 -2.51
N ASP A 31 1.21 -23.24 -2.39
CA ASP A 31 1.31 -22.05 -1.56
C ASP A 31 0.21 -21.08 -1.95
N THR A 32 -0.46 -20.53 -0.95
CA THR A 32 -1.39 -19.46 -1.18
C THR A 32 -0.66 -18.24 -1.78
N PRO A 33 -1.37 -17.35 -2.50
CA PRO A 33 -0.77 -16.11 -2.99
C PRO A 33 -0.10 -15.27 -1.89
N LEU A 34 -0.56 -15.41 -0.64
CA LEU A 34 0.01 -14.74 0.53
C LEU A 34 1.29 -15.43 1.02
N GLU A 35 1.35 -16.76 1.01
CA GLU A 35 2.55 -17.51 1.40
C GLU A 35 3.68 -17.33 0.41
N SER A 36 3.38 -17.33 -0.89
CA SER A 36 4.37 -17.12 -1.95
C SER A 36 4.97 -15.70 -1.96
N LYS A 37 4.26 -14.71 -1.41
CA LYS A 37 4.72 -13.32 -1.28
C LYS A 37 5.31 -12.98 0.09
N ARG A 38 5.38 -13.95 1.01
CA ARG A 38 5.83 -13.71 2.39
C ARG A 38 7.30 -13.25 2.39
N PRO A 39 7.61 -12.00 2.79
CA PRO A 39 8.99 -11.58 2.92
C PRO A 39 9.68 -12.31 4.09
N PRO A 40 11.01 -12.48 4.05
CA PRO A 40 11.76 -12.88 5.23
C PRO A 40 11.54 -11.85 6.34
N TYR A 41 11.48 -12.32 7.58
CA TYR A 41 11.25 -11.43 8.71
C TYR A 41 12.44 -10.50 8.93
N SER A 42 12.17 -9.20 8.98
CA SER A 42 13.01 -8.17 9.59
C SER A 42 12.12 -7.22 10.40
N LYS A 43 12.69 -6.37 11.26
CA LYS A 43 11.90 -5.41 12.03
C LYS A 43 11.25 -4.38 11.10
N GLU A 44 11.98 -3.95 10.09
CA GLU A 44 11.54 -3.00 9.08
C GLU A 44 10.39 -3.60 8.26
N ALA A 45 10.52 -4.84 7.79
CA ALA A 45 9.46 -5.53 7.07
C ALA A 45 8.21 -5.77 7.93
N PHE A 46 8.38 -5.93 9.25
CA PHE A 46 7.25 -6.05 10.18
C PHE A 46 6.53 -4.72 10.38
N VAL A 47 7.26 -3.61 10.53
CA VAL A 47 6.68 -2.26 10.61
C VAL A 47 5.94 -1.93 9.31
N GLU A 48 6.55 -2.20 8.16
CA GLU A 48 5.94 -1.99 6.85
C GLU A 48 4.64 -2.80 6.68
N ALA A 49 4.64 -4.08 7.08
CA ALA A 49 3.44 -4.90 7.02
C ALA A 49 2.30 -4.38 7.93
N ILE A 50 2.63 -3.77 9.06
CA ILE A 50 1.64 -3.12 9.93
C ILE A 50 1.10 -1.83 9.29
N LEU A 51 1.97 -1.05 8.66
CA LEU A 51 1.58 0.16 7.93
C LEU A 51 0.65 -0.17 6.77
N GLU A 52 1.02 -1.15 5.94
CA GLU A 52 0.19 -1.63 4.83
C GLU A 52 -1.15 -2.14 5.33
N PHE A 53 -1.20 -2.86 6.45
CA PHE A 53 -2.45 -3.28 7.09
C PHE A 53 -3.30 -2.09 7.54
N ILE A 54 -2.70 -1.05 8.13
CA ILE A 54 -3.44 0.11 8.62
C ILE A 54 -3.97 0.96 7.47
N VAL A 55 -3.12 1.28 6.50
CA VAL A 55 -3.44 2.16 5.37
C VAL A 55 -4.28 1.42 4.32
N GLY A 56 -3.90 0.19 3.97
CA GLY A 56 -4.54 -0.60 2.93
C GLY A 56 -5.96 -1.05 3.29
N ASP A 57 -6.21 -1.36 4.57
CA ASP A 57 -7.53 -1.81 5.05
C ASP A 57 -8.30 -0.71 5.81
N ASP A 58 -7.87 0.56 5.73
CA ASP A 58 -8.47 1.71 6.45
C ASP A 58 -8.73 1.42 7.94
N GLN A 59 -7.75 0.81 8.61
CA GLN A 59 -7.87 0.47 10.02
C GLN A 59 -7.61 1.71 10.88
N ALA A 60 -8.30 1.77 12.03
CA ALA A 60 -7.98 2.79 13.02
C ALA A 60 -6.54 2.60 13.51
N ILE A 61 -5.71 3.65 13.45
CA ILE A 61 -4.31 3.61 13.91
C ILE A 61 -4.19 3.09 15.36
N ASN A 62 -5.21 3.36 16.20
CA ASN A 62 -5.28 2.87 17.58
C ASN A 62 -5.29 1.32 17.69
N VAL A 63 -5.57 0.58 16.61
CA VAL A 63 -5.61 -0.88 16.62
C VAL A 63 -4.28 -1.49 17.06
N ILE A 64 -3.15 -0.82 16.75
CA ILE A 64 -1.81 -1.29 17.11
C ILE A 64 -1.52 -1.23 18.61
N GLU A 65 -2.30 -0.46 19.37
CA GLU A 65 -2.22 -0.38 20.83
C GLU A 65 -3.05 -1.48 21.51
N SER A 66 -3.81 -2.27 20.76
CA SER A 66 -4.61 -3.37 21.31
C SER A 66 -3.70 -4.44 21.93
N PRO A 67 -3.81 -4.71 23.25
CA PRO A 67 -3.00 -5.75 23.89
C PRO A 67 -3.26 -7.14 23.29
N ARG A 68 -4.47 -7.37 22.77
CA ARG A 68 -4.84 -8.63 22.13
C ARG A 68 -4.09 -8.83 20.82
N LEU A 69 -3.99 -7.78 20.00
CA LEU A 69 -3.25 -7.82 18.74
C LEU A 69 -1.75 -7.96 19.00
N ARG A 70 -1.20 -7.17 19.94
CA ARG A 70 0.21 -7.29 20.34
C ARG A 70 0.56 -8.69 20.84
N LYS A 71 -0.32 -9.30 21.64
CA LYS A 71 -0.15 -10.68 22.08
C LYS A 71 -0.12 -11.68 20.92
N ILE A 72 -0.89 -11.46 19.85
CA ILE A 72 -0.82 -12.30 18.65
C ILE A 72 0.56 -12.18 18.01
N PHE A 73 1.11 -10.97 17.86
CA PHE A 73 2.44 -10.78 17.28
C PHE A 73 3.54 -11.46 18.11
N LEU A 74 3.51 -11.28 19.44
CA LEU A 74 4.45 -11.94 20.36
C LEU A 74 4.29 -13.46 20.38
N LEU A 75 3.09 -13.99 20.14
CA LEU A 75 2.86 -15.43 20.03
C LEU A 75 3.47 -16.01 18.74
N LEU A 76 3.46 -15.25 17.64
CA LEU A 76 3.96 -15.70 16.35
C LEU A 76 5.49 -15.65 16.23
N ARG A 77 6.16 -14.84 17.07
CA ARG A 77 7.62 -14.68 17.10
C ARG A 77 8.13 -14.51 18.52
N GLU A 78 8.81 -15.53 19.03
CA GLU A 78 9.38 -15.56 20.39
C GLU A 78 10.42 -14.44 20.61
N GLU A 79 11.16 -14.09 19.56
CA GLU A 79 12.26 -13.14 19.65
C GLU A 79 11.80 -11.67 19.59
N LEU A 80 10.53 -11.46 19.22
CA LEU A 80 9.92 -10.14 19.14
C LEU A 80 9.67 -9.62 20.55
N LYS A 81 10.08 -8.38 20.82
CA LYS A 81 9.74 -7.69 22.07
C LYS A 81 8.63 -6.70 21.81
N GLU A 82 7.91 -6.34 22.88
CA GLU A 82 6.87 -5.31 22.77
C GLU A 82 7.44 -3.96 22.27
N SER A 83 8.68 -3.64 22.63
CA SER A 83 9.38 -2.44 22.16
C SER A 83 9.66 -2.43 20.65
N ASP A 84 9.63 -3.60 20.00
CA ASP A 84 9.82 -3.72 18.55
C ASP A 84 8.49 -3.54 17.80
N ILE A 85 7.35 -3.55 18.49
CA ILE A 85 6.04 -3.28 17.90
C ILE A 85 5.87 -1.76 17.82
N PRO A 86 5.59 -1.19 16.63
CA PRO A 86 5.44 0.25 16.50
C PRO A 86 4.28 0.77 17.34
N SER A 87 4.51 1.90 18.00
CA SER A 87 3.43 2.61 18.70
C SER A 87 2.53 3.33 17.69
N ARG A 88 1.34 3.73 18.11
CA ARG A 88 0.46 4.61 17.35
C ARG A 88 1.17 5.88 16.89
N SER A 89 1.99 6.47 17.76
CA SER A 89 2.77 7.67 17.43
C SER A 89 3.81 7.38 16.35
N THR A 90 4.45 6.21 16.42
CA THR A 90 5.41 5.76 15.40
C THR A 90 4.73 5.59 14.04
N ILE A 91 3.59 4.90 14.01
CA ILE A 91 2.80 4.72 12.78
C ILE A 91 2.34 6.07 12.22
N ARG A 92 1.80 6.94 13.07
CA ARG A 92 1.34 8.27 12.66
C ARG A 92 2.46 9.08 12.02
N ASN A 93 3.62 9.16 12.67
CA ASN A 93 4.74 9.94 12.15
C ASN A 93 5.21 9.40 10.81
N HIS A 94 5.19 8.08 10.61
CA HIS A 94 5.58 7.49 9.35
C HIS A 94 4.54 7.75 8.24
N ILE A 95 3.25 7.70 8.56
CA ILE A 95 2.19 8.11 7.61
C ILE A 95 2.36 9.59 7.24
N GLU A 96 2.66 10.46 8.20
CA GLU A 96 2.92 11.88 7.94
C GLU A 96 4.16 12.06 7.05
N GLU A 97 5.26 11.34 7.29
CA GLU A 97 6.47 11.36 6.46
C GLU A 97 6.18 10.95 5.01
N VAL A 98 5.55 9.79 4.81
CA VAL A 98 5.18 9.29 3.47
C VAL A 98 4.19 10.23 2.77
N PHE A 99 3.27 10.83 3.52
CA PHE A 99 2.34 11.81 2.98
C PHE A 99 3.05 13.08 2.48
N GLU A 100 3.98 13.63 3.27
CA GLU A 100 4.75 14.82 2.87
C GLU A 100 5.64 14.52 1.65
N GLU A 101 6.26 13.34 1.58
CA GLU A 101 7.01 12.90 0.39
C GLU A 101 6.14 12.86 -0.86
N HIS A 102 4.98 12.20 -0.79
CA HIS A 102 4.04 12.15 -1.92
C HIS A 102 3.46 13.52 -2.27
N MET A 103 3.21 14.38 -1.29
CA MET A 103 2.76 15.76 -1.53
C MET A 103 3.83 16.57 -2.27
N ALA A 104 5.11 16.42 -1.92
CA ALA A 104 6.19 17.09 -2.63
C ALA A 104 6.32 16.61 -4.08
N GLU A 105 6.18 15.30 -4.34
CA GLU A 105 6.15 14.73 -5.70
C GLU A 105 4.96 15.29 -6.50
N LEU A 106 3.77 15.32 -5.89
CA LEU A 106 2.56 15.90 -6.49
C LEU A 106 2.73 17.38 -6.79
N GLU A 107 3.36 18.17 -5.92
CA GLU A 107 3.64 19.58 -6.16
C GLU A 107 4.54 19.78 -7.40
N GLU A 108 5.57 18.95 -7.58
CA GLU A 108 6.43 18.98 -8.77
C GLU A 108 5.65 18.62 -10.04
N GLU A 109 4.83 17.56 -9.99
CA GLU A 109 3.99 17.17 -11.12
C GLU A 109 2.95 18.25 -11.47
N MET A 110 2.36 18.88 -10.45
CA MET A 110 1.39 19.95 -10.63
C MET A 110 2.03 21.22 -11.20
N ALA A 111 3.28 21.53 -10.85
CA ALA A 111 4.04 22.64 -11.42
C ALA A 111 4.31 22.46 -12.93
N MET A 112 4.28 21.23 -13.42
CA MET A 112 4.46 20.88 -14.84
C MET A 112 3.14 20.88 -15.65
N GLY A 113 2.00 21.06 -14.99
CA GLY A 113 0.68 20.90 -15.59
C GLY A 113 -0.29 22.06 -15.33
N TRP A 114 -1.58 21.77 -15.47
CA TRP A 114 -2.66 22.65 -15.01
C TRP A 114 -3.76 21.78 -14.44
N LEU A 115 -4.37 22.21 -13.34
CA LEU A 115 -5.55 21.53 -12.80
C LEU A 115 -6.79 22.03 -13.52
N THR A 116 -7.56 21.14 -14.16
CA THR A 116 -8.85 21.53 -14.75
C THR A 116 -9.93 21.62 -13.68
N CYS A 117 -10.54 22.79 -13.51
CA CYS A 117 -11.71 23.01 -12.68
C CYS A 117 -12.99 22.72 -13.47
N ASN A 118 -13.23 21.44 -13.83
CA ASN A 118 -14.46 21.02 -14.51
C ASN A 118 -15.65 20.99 -13.53
N ASN A 119 -16.10 22.17 -13.14
CA ASN A 119 -17.15 22.32 -12.15
C ASN A 119 -18.55 22.17 -12.77
N ALA A 120 -19.48 21.52 -12.07
CA ALA A 120 -20.91 21.68 -12.33
C ALA A 120 -21.34 23.06 -11.78
N SER A 121 -22.32 23.73 -12.43
CA SER A 121 -22.75 25.11 -12.10
C SER A 121 -23.17 25.34 -10.63
N ASN A 122 -23.37 24.27 -9.86
CA ASN A 122 -23.70 24.35 -8.44
C ASN A 122 -22.51 24.71 -7.52
N ASN A 123 -21.25 24.66 -7.98
CA ASN A 123 -20.12 25.10 -7.15
C ASN A 123 -19.44 26.40 -7.63
N ASP A 124 -20.08 27.19 -8.49
CA ASP A 124 -19.49 28.44 -9.04
C ASP A 124 -19.10 29.44 -7.93
N THR A 125 -19.89 29.50 -6.86
CA THR A 125 -19.59 30.32 -5.67
C THR A 125 -18.34 29.82 -4.96
N MET A 126 -18.17 28.50 -4.80
CA MET A 126 -16.98 27.91 -4.17
C MET A 126 -15.71 28.20 -4.98
N ILE A 127 -15.78 28.06 -6.31
CA ILE A 127 -14.66 28.39 -7.20
C ILE A 127 -14.29 29.88 -7.12
N THR A 128 -15.27 30.78 -6.99
CA THR A 128 -15.01 32.22 -6.82
C THR A 128 -14.23 32.50 -5.53
N PHE A 129 -14.63 31.88 -4.41
CA PHE A 129 -13.91 31.99 -3.14
C PHE A 129 -12.51 31.37 -3.19
N LEU A 130 -12.39 30.17 -3.78
CA LEU A 130 -11.12 29.48 -3.94
C LEU A 130 -10.15 30.32 -4.80
N THR A 131 -10.63 30.92 -5.89
CA THR A 131 -9.82 31.81 -6.74
C THR A 131 -9.30 33.02 -5.97
N ALA A 132 -10.12 33.61 -5.09
CA ALA A 132 -9.69 34.72 -4.25
C ALA A 132 -8.60 34.32 -3.24
N LEU A 133 -8.72 33.12 -2.65
CA LEU A 133 -7.72 32.57 -1.74
C LEU A 133 -6.41 32.26 -2.48
N LEU A 134 -6.48 31.57 -3.62
CA LEU A 134 -5.30 31.21 -4.41
C LEU A 134 -4.52 32.44 -4.90
N ARG A 135 -5.21 33.52 -5.27
CA ARG A 135 -4.56 34.80 -5.60
C ARG A 135 -3.78 35.41 -4.44
N ASN A 136 -4.28 35.28 -3.20
CA ASN A 136 -3.54 35.72 -2.02
C ASN A 136 -2.26 34.90 -1.80
N HIS A 137 -2.24 33.66 -2.27
CA HIS A 137 -1.07 32.78 -2.25
C HIS A 137 -0.21 32.84 -3.52
N LYS A 138 -0.46 33.81 -4.43
CA LYS A 138 0.26 33.99 -5.70
C LYS A 138 0.14 32.82 -6.69
N ILE A 139 -0.89 31.99 -6.55
CA ILE A 139 -1.20 30.91 -7.48
C ILE A 139 -2.10 31.47 -8.59
N HIS A 140 -1.77 31.16 -9.86
CA HIS A 140 -2.47 31.71 -11.01
C HIS A 140 -3.70 30.87 -11.37
N VAL A 141 -4.83 31.52 -11.58
CA VAL A 141 -6.07 30.85 -11.98
C VAL A 141 -6.56 31.46 -13.29
N ASP A 142 -6.54 30.64 -14.35
CA ASP A 142 -7.15 30.93 -15.65
C ASP A 142 -8.60 30.46 -15.64
N MET A 143 -9.50 31.40 -15.38
CA MET A 143 -10.94 31.13 -15.35
C MET A 143 -11.55 30.91 -16.74
N ALA A 144 -10.87 31.32 -17.82
CA ALA A 144 -11.35 31.15 -19.19
C ALA A 144 -11.12 29.71 -19.68
N GLU A 145 -9.98 29.12 -19.33
CA GLU A 145 -9.69 27.71 -19.60
C GLU A 145 -10.11 26.76 -18.46
N GLN A 146 -10.62 27.31 -17.35
CA GLN A 146 -10.90 26.59 -16.09
C GLN A 146 -9.66 25.85 -15.59
N ARG A 147 -8.53 26.56 -15.46
CA ARG A 147 -7.22 25.99 -15.14
C ARG A 147 -6.56 26.70 -13.97
N ILE A 148 -5.99 25.95 -13.02
CA ILE A 148 -5.11 26.48 -11.97
C ILE A 148 -3.66 26.11 -12.30
N ARG A 149 -2.74 27.07 -12.18
CA ARG A 149 -1.29 26.97 -12.39
C ARG A 149 -0.52 27.57 -11.23
#